data_AF-A0A2N0X3J2-F1
#
_entry.id   AF-A0A2N0X3J2-F1
#
_cell.length_a   1.000
_cell.length_b   1.000
_cell.length_c   1.000
_cell.angle_alpha   90.00
_cell.angle_beta   90.00
_cell.angle_gamma   90.00
#
_symmetry.space_group_name_H-M   'P 1'
#
loop_
_entity.id
_entity.type
_entity.pdbx_description
1 polymer ?
#
loop_
_entity_poly.entity_id
_entity_poly.type
_entity_poly.pdbx_seq_one_letter_code
_entity_poly.pdbx_strand_id
1 'polypeptide(L)'
;MTQLTVQELTTEQTFFIQEKLWQCNESGLEPIVYAILGGARDKQIEKIIRLGSLKSACLIDGELSYEMAVAAPYMVRLEKNHVQTLEILKKGWGNSWGIFAITYSPATLIKVRQNCKKMAKVKLPDNKTAFFRYYDPRVMRPYLPTCTSEEAKQVFGPITEYVMEGEVLGELHRFKICDGEVKDLCQPISSQVTTVATDERQKLSGEELQHVEQLKKQLGDNFIRQAVGYLKLKPLAYTEPTDNTEIYNLIDYALVVCYYFDLNLTQPETLTDLALIVEHWGVELIENDWVQAILRNHHEYTEQERINEIFLEKVVRDVGLNSVNFPIYCIKRFTARFPEMEVDKAHIHVASELASEIAEHYQIIGLTNHYLCTEMVLFSGDFREEKQYQPMQQLLSDTSISEHQRVEQAINWLYEND
;
A
#
# COMPACT_ATOMS: atom_id res chain seq x y z
N MET A 1 17.28 21.28 -18.13
CA MET A 1 16.19 20.67 -18.91
C MET A 1 14.95 20.71 -18.04
N THR A 2 13.87 21.25 -18.57
CA THR A 2 12.63 21.59 -17.89
C THR A 2 12.01 20.36 -17.22
N GLN A 3 11.86 20.40 -15.89
CA GLN A 3 11.06 19.43 -15.13
C GLN A 3 9.61 19.51 -15.62
N LEU A 4 9.09 18.40 -16.17
CA LEU A 4 7.67 18.24 -16.45
C LEU A 4 6.98 17.89 -15.13
N THR A 5 6.42 18.90 -14.48
CA THR A 5 5.61 18.77 -13.26
C THR A 5 4.25 18.14 -13.57
N VAL A 6 3.84 17.19 -12.74
CA VAL A 6 2.50 16.56 -12.73
C VAL A 6 1.44 17.63 -12.44
N GLN A 7 0.48 17.81 -13.35
CA GLN A 7 -0.65 18.76 -13.23
C GLN A 7 -1.91 18.05 -12.71
N GLU A 8 -2.48 18.51 -11.59
CA GLU A 8 -3.76 18.00 -11.08
C GLU A 8 -4.96 18.44 -11.94
N LEU A 9 -5.92 17.53 -12.17
CA LEU A 9 -7.15 17.83 -12.91
C LEU A 9 -8.06 18.82 -12.17
N THR A 10 -8.74 19.69 -12.93
CA THR A 10 -9.82 20.52 -12.37
C THR A 10 -11.05 19.68 -12.02
N THR A 11 -11.92 20.22 -11.16
CA THR A 11 -13.20 19.60 -10.83
C THR A 11 -14.06 19.34 -12.07
N GLU A 12 -14.11 20.30 -13.01
CA GLU A 12 -14.85 20.16 -14.27
C GLU A 12 -14.31 19.03 -15.14
N GLN A 13 -12.99 18.91 -15.26
CA GLN A 13 -12.35 17.83 -16.02
C GLN A 13 -12.60 16.46 -15.38
N THR A 14 -12.55 16.39 -14.05
CA THR A 14 -12.84 15.17 -13.29
C THR A 14 -14.28 14.71 -13.53
N PHE A 15 -15.25 15.64 -13.49
CA PHE A 15 -16.64 15.34 -13.83
C PHE A 15 -16.82 14.94 -15.30
N PHE A 16 -16.12 15.59 -16.23
CA PHE A 16 -16.15 15.20 -17.64
C PHE A 16 -15.70 13.76 -17.86
N ILE A 17 -14.56 13.38 -17.27
CA ILE A 17 -14.04 12.01 -17.33
C ILE A 17 -15.05 11.03 -16.72
N GLN A 18 -15.62 11.36 -15.57
CA GLN A 18 -16.62 10.52 -14.92
C GLN A 18 -17.86 10.32 -15.81
N GLU A 19 -18.38 11.38 -16.43
CA GLU A 19 -19.49 11.27 -17.37
C GLU A 19 -19.17 10.38 -18.56
N LYS A 20 -17.92 10.42 -19.05
CA LYS A 20 -17.46 9.49 -20.10
C LYS A 20 -17.45 8.04 -19.61
N LEU A 21 -16.94 7.76 -18.41
CA LEU A 21 -16.91 6.40 -17.88
C LEU A 21 -18.31 5.78 -17.69
N TRP A 22 -19.31 6.60 -17.38
CA TRP A 22 -20.69 6.16 -17.15
C TRP A 22 -21.65 6.29 -18.34
N GLN A 23 -21.14 6.33 -19.57
CA GLN A 23 -21.99 6.35 -20.76
C GLN A 23 -22.75 5.02 -20.93
N CYS A 24 -24.08 5.10 -21.01
CA CYS A 24 -24.91 3.96 -21.36
C CYS A 24 -24.55 3.44 -22.75
N ASN A 25 -24.65 2.12 -22.94
CA ASN A 25 -24.48 1.55 -24.29
C ASN A 25 -25.69 1.85 -25.19
N GLU A 26 -25.61 1.42 -26.45
CA GLU A 26 -26.67 1.59 -27.46
C GLU A 26 -28.03 0.98 -27.04
N SER A 27 -28.02 0.02 -26.12
CA SER A 27 -29.23 -0.60 -25.57
C SER A 27 -29.76 0.09 -24.30
N GLY A 28 -29.14 1.20 -23.89
CA GLY A 28 -29.53 1.95 -22.69
C GLY A 28 -29.12 1.31 -21.37
N LEU A 29 -28.29 0.27 -21.38
CA LEU A 29 -27.80 -0.35 -20.14
C LEU A 29 -26.73 0.52 -19.49
N GLU A 30 -26.83 0.66 -18.18
CA GLU A 30 -25.82 1.35 -17.38
C GLU A 30 -24.54 0.51 -17.27
N PRO A 31 -23.36 1.14 -17.38
CA PRO A 31 -22.09 0.44 -17.27
C PRO A 31 -21.72 0.12 -15.83
N ILE A 32 -21.00 -0.98 -15.65
CA ILE A 32 -20.22 -1.27 -14.45
C ILE A 32 -18.76 -0.95 -14.77
N VAL A 33 -18.19 -0.01 -14.02
CA VAL A 33 -16.86 0.55 -14.27
C VAL A 33 -15.88 0.00 -13.23
N TYR A 34 -14.73 -0.45 -13.72
CA TYR A 34 -13.59 -0.85 -12.88
C TYR A 34 -12.39 0.03 -13.20
N ALA A 35 -11.65 0.46 -12.17
CA ALA A 35 -10.27 0.90 -12.34
C ALA A 35 -9.34 -0.30 -12.15
N ILE A 36 -8.32 -0.42 -12.99
CA ILE A 36 -7.23 -1.37 -12.86
C ILE A 36 -5.97 -0.55 -12.63
N LEU A 37 -5.59 -0.43 -11.36
CA LEU A 37 -4.55 0.46 -10.88
C LEU A 37 -3.27 -0.34 -10.64
N GLY A 38 -2.14 0.12 -11.17
CA GLY A 38 -0.83 -0.46 -10.90
C GLY A 38 -0.23 0.13 -9.64
N GLY A 39 -0.25 -0.59 -8.52
CA GLY A 39 0.22 -0.07 -7.22
C GLY A 39 1.68 0.41 -7.23
N ALA A 40 2.54 -0.20 -8.05
CA ALA A 40 3.91 0.25 -8.26
C ALA A 40 4.06 1.62 -8.94
N ARG A 41 2.95 2.23 -9.41
CA ARG A 41 3.00 3.50 -10.14
C ARG A 41 3.06 4.70 -9.21
N ASP A 42 2.27 4.68 -8.15
CA ASP A 42 2.11 5.80 -7.25
C ASP A 42 1.57 5.29 -5.92
N LYS A 43 2.30 5.61 -4.85
CA LYS A 43 1.94 5.36 -3.46
C LYS A 43 0.48 5.61 -3.07
N GLN A 44 -0.14 6.66 -3.62
CA GLN A 44 -1.46 7.10 -3.20
C GLN A 44 -2.52 6.11 -3.64
N ILE A 45 -2.22 5.28 -4.66
CA ILE A 45 -3.08 4.19 -5.12
C ILE A 45 -3.40 3.25 -3.96
N GLU A 46 -2.38 2.80 -3.22
CA GLU A 46 -2.57 1.92 -2.07
C GLU A 46 -3.48 2.59 -1.04
N LYS A 47 -3.11 3.80 -0.59
CA LYS A 47 -3.86 4.54 0.43
C LYS A 47 -5.32 4.71 0.04
N ILE A 48 -5.58 5.09 -1.20
CA ILE A 48 -6.94 5.29 -1.74
C ILE A 48 -7.70 3.98 -1.79
N ILE A 49 -7.08 2.88 -2.18
CA ILE A 49 -7.72 1.56 -2.22
C ILE A 49 -8.08 1.09 -0.82
N ARG A 50 -7.15 1.22 0.13
CA ARG A 50 -7.27 0.63 1.46
C ARG A 50 -8.11 1.45 2.44
N LEU A 51 -7.99 2.78 2.41
CA LEU A 51 -8.86 3.65 3.22
C LEU A 51 -10.24 3.85 2.59
N GLY A 52 -10.39 3.51 1.32
CA GLY A 52 -11.64 3.64 0.61
C GLY A 52 -12.59 2.47 0.84
N SER A 53 -13.87 2.72 0.62
CA SER A 53 -14.96 1.75 0.84
C SER A 53 -15.35 0.96 -0.42
N LEU A 54 -14.81 1.31 -1.59
CA LEU A 54 -15.14 0.62 -2.84
C LEU A 54 -14.51 -0.78 -2.86
N LYS A 55 -15.27 -1.73 -3.40
CA LYS A 55 -14.82 -3.13 -3.54
C LYS A 55 -13.57 -3.19 -4.41
N SER A 56 -12.47 -3.69 -3.85
CA SER A 56 -11.20 -3.86 -4.54
C SER A 56 -10.70 -5.32 -4.47
N ALA A 57 -9.80 -5.69 -5.38
CA ALA A 57 -9.17 -7.01 -5.38
C ALA A 57 -7.79 -6.99 -6.03
N CYS A 58 -6.80 -7.61 -5.37
CA CYS A 58 -5.47 -7.82 -5.95
C CYS A 58 -5.53 -8.77 -7.16
N LEU A 59 -4.72 -8.47 -8.18
CA LEU A 59 -4.59 -9.25 -9.41
C LEU A 59 -3.36 -10.17 -9.45
N ILE A 60 -2.56 -10.20 -8.38
CA ILE A 60 -1.53 -11.23 -8.19
C ILE A 60 -2.10 -12.35 -7.29
N ASP A 61 -1.69 -13.59 -7.58
CA ASP A 61 -2.07 -14.78 -6.83
C ASP A 61 -1.04 -15.12 -5.76
N GLY A 62 -1.52 -15.69 -4.65
CA GLY A 62 -0.68 -16.20 -3.56
C GLY A 62 -0.45 -15.18 -2.46
N GLU A 63 0.33 -15.60 -1.47
CA GLU A 63 0.83 -14.72 -0.41
C GLU A 63 1.87 -13.76 -1.00
N LEU A 64 1.69 -12.47 -0.75
CA LEU A 64 2.60 -11.42 -1.20
C LEU A 64 3.25 -10.80 0.03
N SER A 65 4.54 -10.45 -0.07
CA SER A 65 5.11 -9.49 0.87
C SER A 65 4.37 -8.16 0.75
N TYR A 66 4.37 -7.32 1.79
CA TYR A 66 3.78 -5.98 1.74
C TYR A 66 4.30 -5.17 0.55
N GLU A 67 5.62 -5.18 0.38
CA GLU A 67 6.31 -4.59 -0.77
C GLU A 67 5.67 -5.01 -2.10
N MET A 68 5.42 -6.30 -2.27
CA MET A 68 4.76 -6.84 -3.46
C MET A 68 3.27 -6.51 -3.51
N ALA A 69 2.59 -6.46 -2.36
CA ALA A 69 1.18 -6.11 -2.27
C ALA A 69 0.95 -4.64 -2.61
N VAL A 70 1.66 -3.70 -1.99
CA VAL A 70 1.65 -2.26 -2.31
C VAL A 70 1.96 -2.04 -3.79
N ALA A 71 2.94 -2.75 -4.33
CA ALA A 71 3.31 -2.65 -5.73
C ALA A 71 2.35 -3.38 -6.69
N ALA A 72 1.46 -4.24 -6.19
CA ALA A 72 0.62 -5.10 -7.01
C ALA A 72 -0.42 -4.30 -7.79
N PRO A 73 -0.86 -4.82 -8.95
CA PRO A 73 -2.04 -4.32 -9.62
C PRO A 73 -3.33 -4.71 -8.87
N TYR A 74 -4.22 -3.74 -8.69
CA TYR A 74 -5.54 -3.92 -8.09
C TYR A 74 -6.65 -3.54 -9.05
N MET A 75 -7.76 -4.25 -8.95
CA MET A 75 -9.00 -3.89 -9.61
C MET A 75 -9.98 -3.31 -8.58
N VAL A 76 -10.48 -2.11 -8.81
CA VAL A 76 -11.45 -1.41 -7.94
C VAL A 76 -12.75 -1.23 -8.69
N ARG A 77 -13.88 -1.65 -8.13
CA ARG A 77 -15.21 -1.39 -8.68
C ARG A 77 -15.61 0.04 -8.33
N LEU A 78 -15.68 0.91 -9.33
CA LEU A 78 -16.00 2.31 -9.14
C LEU A 78 -17.52 2.53 -9.05
N GLU A 79 -17.89 3.59 -8.34
CA GLU A 79 -19.26 4.09 -8.24
C GLU A 79 -19.33 5.56 -8.67
N LYS A 80 -20.38 5.92 -9.43
CA LYS A 80 -20.57 7.28 -9.94
C LYS A 80 -20.72 8.25 -8.77
N ASN A 81 -20.08 9.41 -8.83
CA ASN A 81 -20.04 10.44 -7.79
C ASN A 81 -19.45 10.02 -6.42
N HIS A 82 -18.93 8.80 -6.26
CA HIS A 82 -18.31 8.38 -5.00
C HIS A 82 -17.00 9.15 -4.76
N VAL A 83 -16.73 9.54 -3.52
CA VAL A 83 -15.54 10.35 -3.15
C VAL A 83 -14.25 9.66 -3.58
N GLN A 84 -14.11 8.36 -3.28
CA GLN A 84 -12.96 7.57 -3.71
C GLN A 84 -12.82 7.49 -5.25
N THR A 85 -13.93 7.41 -6.00
CA THR A 85 -13.88 7.46 -7.47
C THR A 85 -13.33 8.79 -7.95
N LEU A 86 -13.87 9.90 -7.44
CA LEU A 86 -13.42 11.25 -7.78
C LEU A 86 -11.94 11.44 -7.45
N GLU A 87 -11.48 10.91 -6.32
CA GLU A 87 -10.09 10.95 -5.91
C GLU A 87 -9.17 10.14 -6.85
N ILE A 88 -9.56 8.91 -7.22
CA ILE A 88 -8.83 8.08 -8.21
C ILE A 88 -8.72 8.82 -9.54
N LEU A 89 -9.81 9.43 -10.02
CA LEU A 89 -9.80 10.15 -11.28
C LEU A 89 -8.91 11.39 -11.22
N LYS A 90 -9.09 12.22 -10.17
CA LYS A 90 -8.40 13.50 -10.05
C LYS A 90 -6.88 13.34 -9.88
N LYS A 91 -6.46 12.31 -9.15
CA LYS A 91 -5.04 12.04 -8.88
C LYS A 91 -4.39 11.10 -9.89
N GLY A 92 -5.13 10.12 -10.40
CA GLY A 92 -4.56 9.08 -11.24
C GLY A 92 -4.48 9.40 -12.72
N TRP A 93 -5.38 10.26 -13.21
CA TRP A 93 -5.39 10.65 -14.61
C TRP A 93 -4.32 11.70 -14.90
N GLY A 94 -3.57 11.51 -15.98
CA GLY A 94 -2.32 12.20 -16.29
C GLY A 94 -1.08 11.54 -15.68
N ASN A 95 -1.25 10.64 -14.70
CA ASN A 95 -0.16 10.03 -13.93
C ASN A 95 0.05 8.54 -14.23
N SER A 96 -0.68 7.99 -15.19
CA SER A 96 -0.57 6.59 -15.61
C SER A 96 -0.81 5.59 -14.49
N TRP A 97 -1.63 5.95 -13.49
CA TRP A 97 -1.98 5.06 -12.37
C TRP A 97 -2.62 3.76 -12.83
N GLY A 98 -3.34 3.79 -13.95
CA GLY A 98 -4.05 2.62 -14.41
C GLY A 98 -4.84 2.85 -15.68
N ILE A 99 -5.69 1.86 -15.97
CA ILE A 99 -6.70 1.89 -17.01
C ILE A 99 -8.08 1.65 -16.40
N PHE A 100 -9.13 1.95 -17.14
CA PHE A 100 -10.50 1.68 -16.76
C PHE A 100 -11.09 0.60 -17.67
N ALA A 101 -11.84 -0.33 -17.09
CA ALA A 101 -12.55 -1.38 -17.80
C ALA A 101 -14.06 -1.20 -17.62
N ILE A 102 -14.78 -1.15 -18.73
CA ILE A 102 -16.24 -1.03 -18.76
C ILE A 102 -16.84 -2.38 -19.11
N THR A 103 -17.90 -2.74 -18.38
CA THR A 103 -18.65 -3.97 -18.58
C THR A 103 -20.14 -3.69 -18.42
N TYR A 104 -20.98 -4.64 -18.82
CA TYR A 104 -22.42 -4.58 -18.61
C TYR A 104 -22.92 -5.91 -18.02
N SER A 105 -24.08 -5.89 -17.37
CA SER A 105 -24.75 -7.11 -16.92
C SER A 105 -24.92 -8.10 -18.10
N PRO A 106 -24.65 -9.41 -17.93
CA PRO A 106 -24.46 -10.15 -16.69
C PRO A 106 -22.98 -10.41 -16.30
N ALA A 107 -22.03 -9.59 -16.76
CA ALA A 107 -20.62 -9.74 -16.38
C ALA A 107 -20.44 -9.56 -14.87
N THR A 108 -19.89 -10.57 -14.19
CA THR A 108 -19.66 -10.53 -12.74
C THR A 108 -18.24 -10.09 -12.40
N LEU A 109 -18.06 -9.44 -11.25
CA LEU A 109 -16.74 -9.05 -10.71
C LEU A 109 -15.72 -10.19 -10.77
N ILE A 110 -16.15 -11.42 -10.45
CA ILE A 110 -15.30 -12.62 -10.46
C ILE A 110 -14.77 -12.90 -11.87
N LYS A 111 -15.62 -12.88 -12.89
CA LYS A 111 -15.22 -13.14 -14.29
C LYS A 111 -14.28 -12.05 -14.80
N VAL A 112 -14.57 -10.79 -14.50
CA VAL A 112 -13.71 -9.65 -14.87
C VAL A 112 -12.35 -9.78 -14.20
N ARG A 113 -12.31 -10.04 -12.89
CA ARG A 113 -11.06 -10.26 -12.15
C ARG A 113 -10.25 -11.41 -12.73
N GLN A 114 -10.89 -12.54 -13.04
CA GLN A 114 -10.21 -13.68 -13.65
C GLN A 114 -9.60 -13.35 -15.01
N ASN A 115 -10.28 -12.56 -15.83
CA ASN A 115 -9.74 -12.08 -17.11
C ASN A 115 -8.49 -11.22 -16.90
N CYS A 116 -8.60 -10.21 -16.03
CA CYS A 116 -7.52 -9.32 -15.62
C CYS A 116 -6.28 -10.09 -15.13
N LYS A 117 -6.47 -11.08 -14.25
CA LYS A 117 -5.38 -11.93 -13.73
C LYS A 117 -4.69 -12.75 -14.81
N LYS A 118 -5.47 -13.34 -15.74
CA LYS A 118 -4.91 -14.11 -16.85
C LYS A 118 -4.05 -13.22 -17.74
N MET A 119 -4.50 -11.99 -18.00
CA MET A 119 -3.78 -11.05 -18.84
C MET A 119 -2.47 -10.55 -18.20
N ALA A 120 -2.40 -10.48 -16.86
CA ALA A 120 -1.18 -10.10 -16.15
C ALA A 120 -0.02 -11.10 -16.32
N LYS A 121 -0.27 -12.34 -16.75
CA LYS A 121 0.74 -13.39 -16.90
C LYS A 121 0.82 -13.85 -18.35
N VAL A 122 1.95 -13.62 -19.00
CA VAL A 122 2.20 -14.03 -20.40
C VAL A 122 3.31 -15.07 -20.48
N LYS A 123 3.25 -15.94 -21.49
CA LYS A 123 4.35 -16.85 -21.81
C LYS A 123 5.24 -16.25 -22.89
N LEU A 124 6.53 -16.23 -22.64
CA LEU A 124 7.55 -15.82 -23.60
C LEU A 124 7.88 -16.98 -24.56
N PRO A 125 8.53 -16.72 -25.70
CA PRO A 125 8.93 -17.77 -26.66
C PRO A 125 9.82 -18.87 -26.06
N ASP A 126 10.55 -18.58 -24.99
CA ASP A 126 11.38 -19.55 -24.25
C ASP A 126 10.59 -20.35 -23.18
N ASN A 127 9.26 -20.29 -23.22
CA ASN A 127 8.32 -20.87 -22.26
C ASN A 127 8.40 -20.33 -20.81
N LYS A 128 9.15 -19.25 -20.56
CA LYS A 128 9.11 -18.59 -19.25
C LYS A 128 7.85 -17.75 -19.11
N THR A 129 7.36 -17.65 -17.87
CA THR A 129 6.26 -16.76 -17.52
C THR A 129 6.81 -15.38 -17.18
N ALA A 130 6.25 -14.33 -17.79
CA ALA A 130 6.55 -12.95 -17.47
C ALA A 130 5.27 -12.21 -17.03
N PHE A 131 5.44 -11.12 -16.28
CA PHE A 131 4.34 -10.25 -15.91
C PHE A 131 4.13 -9.18 -16.99
N PHE A 132 2.95 -9.19 -17.60
CA PHE A 132 2.55 -8.19 -18.58
C PHE A 132 1.82 -7.04 -17.87
N ARG A 133 2.43 -5.86 -17.89
CA ARG A 133 1.90 -4.63 -17.27
C ARG A 133 0.82 -3.97 -18.13
N TYR A 134 -0.19 -4.75 -18.54
CA TYR A 134 -1.28 -4.27 -19.39
C TYR A 134 -2.08 -3.13 -18.75
N TYR A 135 -2.02 -2.97 -17.43
CA TYR A 135 -2.74 -1.93 -16.69
C TYR A 135 -2.03 -0.58 -16.73
N ASP A 136 -0.81 -0.50 -17.28
CA ASP A 136 -0.14 0.77 -17.54
C ASP A 136 -0.65 1.32 -18.89
N PRO A 137 -1.26 2.53 -18.93
CA PRO A 137 -1.84 3.05 -20.16
C PRO A 137 -0.78 3.28 -21.24
N ARG A 138 0.49 3.52 -20.88
CA ARG A 138 1.60 3.65 -21.84
C ARG A 138 1.95 2.34 -22.54
N VAL A 139 1.64 1.21 -21.91
CA VAL A 139 1.80 -0.13 -22.48
C VAL A 139 0.56 -0.51 -23.26
N MET A 140 -0.62 -0.29 -22.67
CA MET A 140 -1.89 -0.76 -23.21
C MET A 140 -2.33 -0.01 -24.46
N ARG A 141 -2.12 1.31 -24.52
CA ARG A 141 -2.47 2.15 -25.68
C ARG A 141 -1.86 1.65 -26.99
N PRO A 142 -0.53 1.43 -27.11
CA PRO A 142 0.05 0.92 -28.34
C PRO A 142 -0.20 -0.58 -28.55
N TYR A 143 -0.43 -1.36 -27.48
CA TYR A 143 -0.68 -2.80 -27.58
C TYR A 143 -2.05 -3.12 -28.18
N LEU A 144 -3.11 -2.47 -27.69
CA LEU A 144 -4.50 -2.81 -28.05
C LEU A 144 -4.79 -2.79 -29.58
N PRO A 145 -4.32 -1.78 -30.35
CA PRO A 145 -4.49 -1.76 -31.81
C PRO A 145 -3.74 -2.86 -32.57
N THR A 146 -2.75 -3.51 -31.95
CA THR A 146 -1.94 -4.56 -32.59
C THR A 146 -2.53 -5.96 -32.44
N CYS A 147 -3.55 -6.11 -31.57
CA CYS A 147 -4.21 -7.38 -31.32
C CYS A 147 -4.89 -7.90 -32.60
N THR A 148 -4.63 -9.15 -32.93
CA THR A 148 -5.46 -9.93 -33.87
C THR A 148 -6.88 -10.10 -33.33
N SER A 149 -7.83 -10.52 -34.18
CA SER A 149 -9.21 -10.78 -33.75
C SER A 149 -9.30 -11.82 -32.62
N GLU A 150 -8.46 -12.84 -32.63
CA GLU A 150 -8.38 -13.86 -31.60
C GLU A 150 -7.79 -13.31 -30.30
N GLU A 151 -6.71 -12.54 -30.37
CA GLU A 151 -6.08 -11.90 -29.21
C GLU A 151 -7.01 -10.86 -28.58
N ALA A 152 -7.70 -10.06 -29.39
CA ALA A 152 -8.68 -9.09 -28.94
C ALA A 152 -9.79 -9.77 -28.12
N LYS A 153 -10.34 -10.89 -28.60
CA LYS A 153 -11.34 -11.67 -27.84
C LYS A 153 -10.82 -12.16 -26.49
N GLN A 154 -9.54 -12.54 -26.41
CA GLN A 154 -8.92 -12.98 -25.16
C GLN A 154 -8.65 -11.81 -24.19
N VAL A 155 -8.14 -10.70 -24.70
CA VAL A 155 -7.82 -9.48 -23.94
C VAL A 155 -9.09 -8.84 -23.36
N PHE A 156 -10.15 -8.73 -24.16
CA PHE A 156 -11.41 -8.16 -23.72
C PHE A 156 -12.19 -9.14 -22.83
N GLY A 157 -12.33 -10.41 -23.23
CA GLY A 157 -13.08 -11.38 -22.43
C GLY A 157 -14.48 -10.86 -22.07
N PRO A 158 -14.82 -10.64 -20.78
CA PRO A 158 -16.10 -10.05 -20.37
C PRO A 158 -16.13 -8.50 -20.41
N ILE A 159 -14.99 -7.84 -20.67
CA ILE A 159 -14.85 -6.38 -20.77
C ILE A 159 -15.29 -5.95 -22.17
N THR A 160 -16.11 -4.92 -22.25
CA THR A 160 -16.60 -4.39 -23.52
C THR A 160 -15.72 -3.27 -24.03
N GLU A 161 -15.18 -2.45 -23.11
CA GLU A 161 -14.38 -1.28 -23.47
C GLU A 161 -13.25 -1.06 -22.46
N TYR A 162 -12.10 -0.63 -22.95
CA TYR A 162 -11.02 -0.08 -22.13
C TYR A 162 -10.94 1.42 -22.33
N VAL A 163 -10.85 2.18 -21.24
CA VAL A 163 -10.70 3.64 -21.25
C VAL A 163 -9.42 4.01 -20.53
N MET A 164 -8.66 4.96 -21.06
CA MET A 164 -7.42 5.43 -20.44
C MET A 164 -7.03 6.83 -20.89
N GLU A 165 -6.15 7.47 -20.13
CA GLU A 165 -5.50 8.73 -20.51
C GLU A 165 -4.66 8.57 -21.80
N GLY A 166 -4.45 9.67 -22.54
CA GLY A 166 -3.53 9.73 -23.68
C GLY A 166 -2.11 10.12 -23.33
N GLU A 167 -1.29 10.37 -24.35
CA GLU A 167 0.08 10.90 -24.18
C GLU A 167 0.07 12.39 -23.89
N VAL A 168 -0.86 13.13 -24.50
CA VAL A 168 -1.05 14.55 -24.23
C VAL A 168 -2.03 14.71 -23.07
N LEU A 169 -1.68 15.62 -22.15
CA LEU A 169 -2.54 15.97 -21.04
C LEU A 169 -3.86 16.53 -21.58
N GLY A 170 -4.96 15.83 -21.28
CA GLY A 170 -6.27 16.16 -21.81
C GLY A 170 -6.74 15.26 -22.96
N GLU A 171 -6.12 14.11 -23.24
CA GLU A 171 -6.68 13.09 -24.15
C GLU A 171 -7.31 11.92 -23.37
N LEU A 172 -8.42 11.41 -23.90
CA LEU A 172 -9.10 10.21 -23.42
C LEU A 172 -9.23 9.21 -24.57
N HIS A 173 -8.58 8.06 -24.44
CA HIS A 173 -8.71 6.94 -25.36
C HIS A 173 -9.80 5.99 -24.90
N ARG A 174 -10.56 5.46 -25.86
CA ARG A 174 -11.62 4.47 -25.60
C ARG A 174 -11.54 3.40 -26.66
N PHE A 175 -11.06 2.23 -26.26
CA PHE A 175 -10.90 1.07 -27.11
C PHE A 175 -12.09 0.13 -26.98
N LYS A 176 -12.64 -0.30 -28.11
CA LYS A 176 -13.68 -1.34 -28.18
C LYS A 176 -13.48 -2.24 -29.39
N ILE A 177 -14.00 -3.47 -29.33
CA ILE A 177 -14.01 -4.36 -30.50
C ILE A 177 -15.15 -3.95 -31.44
N CYS A 178 -14.83 -3.76 -32.72
CA CYS A 178 -15.77 -3.52 -33.80
C CYS A 178 -15.36 -4.36 -35.00
N ASP A 179 -16.29 -5.15 -35.54
CA ASP A 179 -16.03 -5.98 -36.73
C ASP A 179 -14.86 -6.97 -36.56
N GLY A 180 -14.55 -7.36 -35.32
CA GLY A 180 -13.45 -8.26 -34.99
C GLY A 180 -12.09 -7.56 -34.80
N GLU A 181 -12.01 -6.24 -34.93
CA GLU A 181 -10.79 -5.45 -34.72
C GLU A 181 -10.95 -4.49 -33.55
N VAL A 182 -9.83 -4.10 -32.93
CA VAL A 182 -9.84 -3.09 -31.85
C VAL A 182 -9.82 -1.69 -32.45
N LYS A 183 -10.86 -0.89 -32.18
CA LYS A 183 -10.95 0.51 -32.61
C LYS A 183 -10.78 1.45 -31.42
N ASP A 184 -10.02 2.52 -31.61
CA ASP A 184 -9.86 3.62 -30.65
C ASP A 184 -10.76 4.80 -31.04
N LEU A 185 -11.51 5.32 -30.07
CA LEU A 185 -12.45 6.43 -30.23
C LEU A 185 -11.95 7.70 -29.51
N CYS A 186 -10.64 7.99 -29.56
CA CYS A 186 -9.98 9.09 -28.84
C CYS A 186 -10.75 10.43 -28.88
N GLN A 187 -10.85 11.10 -27.71
CA GLN A 187 -11.54 12.38 -27.53
C GLN A 187 -10.70 13.36 -26.67
N PRO A 188 -10.70 14.67 -26.98
CA PRO A 188 -10.09 15.68 -26.12
C PRO A 188 -10.95 15.99 -24.88
N ILE A 189 -10.28 16.34 -23.79
CA ILE A 189 -10.79 16.84 -22.51
C ILE A 189 -10.60 18.36 -22.55
N SER A 190 -11.69 19.13 -22.33
CA SER A 190 -11.74 20.60 -22.51
C SER A 190 -10.60 21.34 -21.79
N SER A 191 -10.06 22.37 -22.45
CA SER A 191 -8.73 22.97 -22.22
C SER A 191 -8.77 24.34 -21.52
N GLN A 192 -8.42 24.38 -20.23
CA GLN A 192 -7.72 25.50 -19.57
C GLN A 192 -6.95 24.95 -18.36
N VAL A 193 -5.61 25.00 -18.38
CA VAL A 193 -4.76 24.45 -17.32
C VAL A 193 -3.86 25.54 -16.74
N THR A 194 -3.94 25.73 -15.43
CA THR A 194 -3.06 26.61 -14.63
C THR A 194 -2.25 25.73 -13.69
N THR A 195 -0.91 25.84 -13.75
CA THR A 195 0.05 25.12 -12.91
C THR A 195 0.09 25.66 -11.49
N VAL A 196 0.00 24.80 -10.47
CA VAL A 196 0.43 25.09 -9.09
C VAL A 196 1.24 23.91 -8.57
N ALA A 197 2.36 24.22 -7.91
CA ALA A 197 3.34 23.27 -7.39
C ALA A 197 2.90 22.66 -6.05
N THR A 198 3.22 21.38 -5.83
CA THR A 198 3.14 20.71 -4.53
C THR A 198 4.41 19.90 -4.29
N ASP A 199 5.33 20.46 -3.50
CA ASP A 199 6.43 19.72 -2.90
C ASP A 199 6.69 20.33 -1.52
N GLU A 200 6.08 19.72 -0.49
CA GLU A 200 6.31 20.08 0.91
C GLU A 200 6.96 18.89 1.64
N ARG A 201 8.18 18.50 1.22
CA ARG A 201 9.12 17.92 2.18
C ARG A 201 9.83 19.09 2.86
N GLN A 202 9.65 19.23 4.18
CA GLN A 202 10.34 20.27 4.95
C GLN A 202 11.85 20.13 4.76
N LYS A 203 12.50 21.22 4.33
CA LYS A 203 13.97 21.26 4.25
C LYS A 203 14.56 21.08 5.65
N LEU A 204 15.59 20.24 5.74
CA LEU A 204 16.36 20.04 6.97
C LEU A 204 16.89 21.36 7.52
N SER A 205 16.88 21.50 8.85
CA SER A 205 17.47 22.63 9.54
C SER A 205 19.00 22.61 9.46
N GLY A 206 19.63 23.77 9.72
CA GLY A 206 21.09 23.88 9.71
C GLY A 206 21.79 23.02 10.77
N GLU A 207 21.12 22.72 11.88
CA GLU A 207 21.63 21.86 12.95
C GLU A 207 21.55 20.37 12.58
N GLU A 208 20.43 19.93 11.99
CA GLU A 208 20.26 18.56 11.51
C GLU A 208 21.30 18.21 10.43
N LEU A 209 21.56 19.14 9.50
CA LEU A 209 22.59 18.96 8.48
C LEU A 209 24.00 18.74 9.08
N GLN A 210 24.34 19.42 10.18
CA GLN A 210 25.63 19.22 10.84
C GLN A 210 25.75 17.83 11.46
N HIS A 211 24.69 17.34 12.11
CA HIS A 211 24.67 16.00 12.71
C HIS A 211 24.72 14.89 11.64
N VAL A 212 23.98 15.06 10.55
CA VAL A 212 24.03 14.14 9.40
C VAL A 212 25.44 14.03 8.83
N GLU A 213 26.13 15.15 8.62
CA GLU A 213 27.50 15.15 8.11
C GLU A 213 28.49 14.48 9.08
N GLN A 214 28.32 14.66 10.39
CA GLN A 214 29.12 13.96 11.39
C GLN A 214 28.89 12.44 11.34
N LEU A 215 27.64 11.99 11.29
CA LEU A 215 27.30 10.58 11.19
C LEU A 215 27.80 9.94 9.88
N LYS A 216 27.64 10.61 8.73
CA LYS A 216 28.20 10.16 7.45
C LYS A 216 29.71 9.95 7.54
N LYS A 217 30.43 10.88 8.18
CA LYS A 217 31.88 10.78 8.37
C LYS A 217 32.27 9.60 9.26
N GLN A 218 31.48 9.32 10.31
CA GLN A 218 31.70 8.18 11.20
C GLN A 218 31.45 6.84 10.50
N LEU A 219 30.37 6.73 9.72
CA LEU A 219 30.01 5.51 9.00
C LEU A 219 30.90 5.24 7.77
N GLY A 220 31.34 6.31 7.11
CA GLY A 220 32.22 6.27 5.95
C GLY A 220 31.51 6.09 4.60
N ASP A 221 32.13 6.60 3.53
CA ASP A 221 31.53 6.69 2.19
C ASP A 221 31.11 5.36 1.57
N ASN A 222 31.77 4.26 1.93
CA ASN A 222 31.41 2.94 1.41
C ASN A 222 30.09 2.45 2.02
N PHE A 223 29.92 2.66 3.32
CA PHE A 223 28.70 2.31 4.05
C PHE A 223 27.49 3.03 3.46
N ILE A 224 27.60 4.35 3.28
CA ILE A 224 26.53 5.17 2.68
C ILE A 224 26.22 4.73 1.24
N ARG A 225 27.24 4.44 0.43
CA ARG A 225 27.04 3.95 -0.95
C ARG A 225 26.35 2.60 -1.00
N GLN A 226 26.67 1.69 -0.08
CA GLN A 226 25.98 0.40 0.03
C GLN A 226 24.51 0.60 0.44
N ALA A 227 24.26 1.43 1.45
CA ALA A 227 22.89 1.73 1.90
C ALA A 227 22.04 2.36 0.77
N VAL A 228 22.61 3.31 0.02
CA VAL A 228 21.99 3.88 -1.19
C VAL A 228 21.74 2.82 -2.26
N GLY A 229 22.72 1.95 -2.51
CA GLY A 229 22.60 0.86 -3.48
C GLY A 229 21.47 -0.10 -3.13
N TYR A 230 21.37 -0.50 -1.87
CA TYR A 230 20.28 -1.35 -1.38
C TYR A 230 18.93 -0.62 -1.43
N LEU A 231 18.88 0.66 -1.05
CA LEU A 231 17.64 1.45 -1.07
C LEU A 231 17.04 1.57 -2.46
N LYS A 232 17.87 1.66 -3.51
CA LYS A 232 17.41 1.66 -4.90
C LYS A 232 16.78 0.35 -5.36
N LEU A 233 17.07 -0.75 -4.67
CA LEU A 233 16.47 -2.06 -4.94
C LEU A 233 15.17 -2.26 -4.16
N LYS A 234 14.89 -1.39 -3.18
CA LYS A 234 13.65 -1.40 -2.40
C LYS A 234 12.51 -0.78 -3.21
N PRO A 235 11.25 -1.17 -2.93
CA PRO A 235 10.07 -0.64 -3.60
C PRO A 235 9.67 0.71 -3.01
N LEU A 236 10.46 1.74 -3.30
CA LEU A 236 10.18 3.11 -2.85
C LEU A 236 8.84 3.58 -3.41
N ALA A 237 7.97 4.09 -2.55
CA ALA A 237 6.64 4.50 -2.95
C ALA A 237 6.63 5.93 -3.54
N TYR A 238 7.52 6.81 -3.06
CA TYR A 238 7.46 8.28 -3.21
C TYR A 238 8.70 8.86 -3.91
N THR A 239 9.77 8.07 -4.03
CA THR A 239 11.08 8.53 -4.47
C THR A 239 11.55 7.68 -5.65
N GLU A 240 11.89 8.34 -6.76
CA GLU A 240 12.29 7.64 -7.98
C GLU A 240 13.68 6.96 -7.77
N PRO A 241 13.81 5.62 -7.91
CA PRO A 241 15.08 4.93 -7.63
C PRO A 241 16.26 5.38 -8.50
N THR A 242 15.97 6.03 -9.63
CA THR A 242 16.99 6.59 -10.53
C THR A 242 17.41 8.02 -10.19
N ASP A 243 16.65 8.73 -9.36
CA ASP A 243 17.00 10.07 -8.89
C ASP A 243 17.95 9.97 -7.69
N ASN A 244 19.24 10.08 -7.96
CA ASN A 244 20.25 10.05 -6.89
C ASN A 244 19.99 11.12 -5.83
N THR A 245 19.54 12.31 -6.22
CA THR A 245 19.39 13.43 -5.26
C THR A 245 18.35 13.10 -4.21
N GLU A 246 17.18 12.60 -4.64
CA GLU A 246 16.11 12.24 -3.71
C GLU A 246 16.48 11.03 -2.84
N ILE A 247 17.21 10.06 -3.39
CA ILE A 247 17.69 8.89 -2.65
C ILE A 247 18.67 9.29 -1.54
N TYR A 248 19.61 10.19 -1.83
CA TYR A 248 20.51 10.71 -0.80
C TYR A 248 19.76 11.57 0.23
N ASN A 249 18.75 12.34 -0.18
CA ASN A 249 17.91 13.07 0.77
C ASN A 249 17.19 12.12 1.73
N LEU A 250 16.64 10.99 1.26
CA LEU A 250 16.03 9.98 2.12
C LEU A 250 17.01 9.39 3.13
N ILE A 251 18.25 9.11 2.70
CA ILE A 251 19.31 8.67 3.62
C ILE A 251 19.59 9.73 4.67
N ASP A 252 19.60 11.01 4.29
CA ASP A 252 19.84 12.11 5.22
C ASP A 252 18.72 12.22 6.26
N TYR A 253 17.46 12.08 5.85
CA TYR A 253 16.34 12.01 6.81
C TYR A 253 16.44 10.80 7.73
N ALA A 254 16.84 9.63 7.23
CA ALA A 254 17.07 8.45 8.08
C ALA A 254 18.18 8.68 9.10
N LEU A 255 19.26 9.36 8.72
CA LEU A 255 20.34 9.73 9.63
C LEU A 255 19.89 10.75 10.68
N VAL A 256 18.96 11.64 10.35
CA VAL A 256 18.32 12.52 11.34
C VAL A 256 17.53 11.71 12.37
N VAL A 257 16.80 10.67 11.95
CA VAL A 257 16.13 9.76 12.88
C VAL A 257 17.16 9.02 13.75
N CYS A 258 18.28 8.56 13.18
CA CYS A 258 19.35 7.96 13.97
C CYS A 258 19.88 8.90 15.05
N TYR A 259 20.05 10.18 14.71
CA TYR A 259 20.47 11.20 15.67
C TYR A 259 19.44 11.42 16.78
N TYR A 260 18.15 11.61 16.44
CA TYR A 260 17.11 11.90 17.43
C TYR A 260 16.85 10.76 18.42
N PHE A 261 17.09 9.51 18.01
CA PHE A 261 16.82 8.31 18.82
C PHE A 261 18.08 7.54 19.21
N ASP A 262 19.27 8.13 19.03
CA ASP A 262 20.57 7.53 19.37
C ASP A 262 20.74 6.10 18.82
N LEU A 263 20.41 5.90 17.53
CA LEU A 263 20.46 4.58 16.90
C LEU A 263 21.88 4.24 16.46
N ASN A 264 22.36 3.07 16.89
CA ASN A 264 23.69 2.59 16.55
C ASN A 264 23.69 1.72 15.27
N LEU A 265 24.07 2.33 14.15
CA LEU A 265 24.11 1.64 12.86
C LEU A 265 25.37 0.78 12.72
N THR A 266 25.19 -0.54 12.67
CA THR A 266 26.30 -1.50 12.46
C THR A 266 26.33 -2.09 11.05
N GLN A 267 25.20 -2.10 10.34
CA GLN A 267 25.07 -2.64 8.98
C GLN A 267 24.36 -1.63 8.05
N PRO A 268 24.78 -1.50 6.78
CA PRO A 268 24.13 -0.61 5.81
C PRO A 268 22.64 -0.90 5.62
N GLU A 269 22.24 -2.17 5.71
CA GLU A 269 20.85 -2.63 5.60
C GLU A 269 19.94 -1.97 6.63
N THR A 270 20.43 -1.75 7.85
CA THR A 270 19.67 -1.08 8.90
C THR A 270 19.36 0.37 8.55
N LEU A 271 20.33 1.08 7.94
CA LEU A 271 20.11 2.44 7.44
C LEU A 271 19.17 2.44 6.22
N THR A 272 19.28 1.45 5.34
CA THR A 272 18.37 1.27 4.20
C THR A 272 16.94 1.07 4.65
N ASP A 273 16.70 0.15 5.59
CA ASP A 273 15.36 -0.16 6.08
C ASP A 273 14.78 1.02 6.87
N LEU A 274 15.60 1.76 7.63
CA LEU A 274 15.17 3.00 8.28
C LEU A 274 14.78 4.07 7.24
N ALA A 275 15.54 4.23 6.15
CA ALA A 275 15.20 5.15 5.08
C ALA A 275 13.90 4.75 4.36
N LEU A 276 13.65 3.46 4.18
CA LEU A 276 12.37 2.95 3.65
C LEU A 276 11.20 3.25 4.60
N ILE A 277 11.40 3.11 5.91
CA ILE A 277 10.40 3.49 6.92
C ILE A 277 10.12 4.98 6.89
N VAL A 278 11.16 5.83 6.83
CA VAL A 278 11.02 7.29 6.68
C VAL A 278 10.21 7.63 5.44
N GLU A 279 10.45 6.94 4.33
CA GLU A 279 9.73 7.13 3.09
C GLU A 279 8.24 6.76 3.22
N HIS A 280 7.93 5.63 3.85
CA HIS A 280 6.55 5.15 4.01
C HIS A 280 5.74 5.92 5.07
N TRP A 281 6.37 6.37 6.16
CA TRP A 281 5.69 7.09 7.24
C TRP A 281 5.71 8.61 7.05
N GLY A 282 6.74 9.18 6.43
CA GLY A 282 6.90 10.63 6.32
C GLY A 282 6.99 11.31 7.69
N VAL A 283 6.35 12.47 7.83
CA VAL A 283 6.35 13.27 9.08
C VAL A 283 5.72 12.53 10.27
N GLU A 284 4.78 11.62 10.01
CA GLU A 284 4.11 10.83 11.05
C GLU A 284 5.07 9.89 11.80
N LEU A 285 6.24 9.58 11.22
CA LEU A 285 7.20 8.66 11.84
C LEU A 285 7.65 9.16 13.22
N ILE A 286 8.02 10.44 13.30
CA ILE A 286 8.57 11.04 14.51
C ILE A 286 7.47 11.62 15.40
N GLU A 287 6.29 11.93 14.86
CA GLU A 287 5.16 12.44 15.63
C GLU A 287 4.37 11.33 16.34
N ASN A 288 4.50 10.07 15.89
CA ASN A 288 3.77 8.97 16.47
C ASN A 288 4.42 8.47 17.78
N ASP A 289 3.71 8.65 18.90
CA ASP A 289 4.18 8.26 20.24
C ASP A 289 4.57 6.79 20.35
N TRP A 290 3.85 5.88 19.68
CA TRP A 290 4.16 4.45 19.68
C TRP A 290 5.47 4.16 18.93
N VAL A 291 5.68 4.79 17.77
CA VAL A 291 6.93 4.63 17.01
C VAL A 291 8.11 5.14 17.85
N GLN A 292 7.96 6.30 18.50
CA GLN A 292 8.97 6.84 19.39
C GLN A 292 9.28 5.86 20.54
N ALA A 293 8.26 5.25 21.14
CA ALA A 293 8.43 4.29 22.22
C ALA A 293 9.23 3.06 21.76
N ILE A 294 8.92 2.52 20.58
CA ILE A 294 9.68 1.41 19.99
C ILE A 294 11.12 1.83 19.71
N LEU A 295 11.35 2.97 19.04
CA LEU A 295 12.71 3.43 18.70
C LEU A 295 13.60 3.63 19.93
N ARG A 296 13.02 4.06 21.07
CA ARG A 296 13.72 4.23 22.37
C ARG A 296 13.89 2.93 23.16
N ASN A 297 13.30 1.83 22.75
CA ASN A 297 13.38 0.55 23.46
C ASN A 297 14.69 -0.20 23.14
N HIS A 298 15.80 0.31 23.69
CA HIS A 298 17.14 -0.26 23.46
C HIS A 298 17.41 -1.57 24.22
N HIS A 299 16.50 -2.00 25.11
CA HIS A 299 16.75 -3.11 26.02
C HIS A 299 16.05 -4.42 25.58
N GLU A 300 14.88 -4.35 24.95
CA GLU A 300 14.16 -5.54 24.47
C GLU A 300 14.50 -5.92 23.03
N TYR A 301 14.92 -4.96 22.20
CA TYR A 301 15.11 -5.15 20.76
C TYR A 301 16.47 -4.64 20.31
N THR A 302 17.05 -5.28 19.29
CA THR A 302 18.15 -4.71 18.49
C THR A 302 17.65 -3.57 17.60
N GLU A 303 18.54 -2.73 17.06
CA GLU A 303 18.17 -1.66 16.10
C GLU A 303 17.34 -2.21 14.92
N GLN A 304 17.78 -3.34 14.36
CA GLN A 304 17.13 -3.95 13.22
C GLN A 304 15.73 -4.47 13.57
N GLU A 305 15.54 -5.04 14.77
CA GLU A 305 14.23 -5.50 15.23
C GLU A 305 13.28 -4.32 15.48
N ARG A 306 13.76 -3.22 16.09
CA ARG A 306 12.95 -1.99 16.26
C ARG A 306 12.46 -1.46 14.92
N ILE A 307 13.35 -1.33 13.95
CA ILE A 307 13.05 -0.90 12.58
C ILE A 307 12.05 -1.85 11.94
N ASN A 308 12.29 -3.17 12.03
CA ASN A 308 11.39 -4.16 11.46
C ASN A 308 9.99 -4.13 12.11
N GLU A 309 9.87 -3.93 13.42
CA GLU A 309 8.58 -3.77 14.10
C GLU A 309 7.80 -2.56 13.58
N ILE A 310 8.45 -1.41 13.44
CA ILE A 310 7.82 -0.18 12.91
C ILE A 310 7.40 -0.38 11.45
N PHE A 311 8.23 -1.07 10.66
CA PHE A 311 7.91 -1.44 9.30
C PHE A 311 6.67 -2.33 9.24
N LEU A 312 6.64 -3.45 9.97
CA LEU A 312 5.53 -4.39 9.95
C LEU A 312 4.23 -3.79 10.53
N GLU A 313 4.32 -2.90 11.51
CA GLU A 313 3.16 -2.15 11.99
C GLU A 313 2.56 -1.28 10.88
N LYS A 314 3.41 -0.55 10.13
CA LYS A 314 2.98 0.24 8.98
C LYS A 314 2.32 -0.62 7.93
N VAL A 315 2.92 -1.77 7.65
CA VAL A 315 2.37 -2.78 6.73
C VAL A 315 0.95 -3.17 7.11
N VAL A 316 0.71 -3.52 8.37
CA VAL A 316 -0.61 -3.96 8.83
C VAL A 316 -1.61 -2.81 8.89
N ARG A 317 -1.18 -1.61 9.31
CA ARG A 317 -2.03 -0.41 9.26
C ARG A 317 -2.40 -0.05 7.83
N ASP A 318 -1.50 -0.29 6.88
CA ASP A 318 -1.66 0.10 5.50
C ASP A 318 -2.27 -0.98 4.59
N VAL A 319 -2.15 -2.27 4.84
CA VAL A 319 -2.72 -3.30 3.94
C VAL A 319 -3.61 -4.28 4.71
N GLY A 320 -3.63 -4.19 6.03
CA GLY A 320 -4.35 -5.10 6.91
C GLY A 320 -3.51 -6.32 7.32
N LEU A 321 -3.99 -7.04 8.32
CA LEU A 321 -3.26 -8.14 8.96
C LEU A 321 -2.93 -9.30 8.01
N ASN A 322 -3.74 -9.50 6.96
CA ASN A 322 -3.54 -10.54 5.95
C ASN A 322 -2.28 -10.34 5.08
N SER A 323 -1.61 -9.18 5.19
CA SER A 323 -0.35 -8.90 4.48
C SER A 323 0.90 -9.44 5.18
N VAL A 324 0.73 -9.97 6.40
CA VAL A 324 1.80 -10.60 7.17
C VAL A 324 1.37 -12.00 7.57
N ASN A 325 2.33 -12.91 7.73
CA ASN A 325 2.05 -14.19 8.36
C ASN A 325 1.95 -13.97 9.88
N PHE A 326 0.79 -13.44 10.30
CA PHE A 326 0.54 -13.02 11.67
C PHE A 326 0.77 -14.14 12.70
N PRO A 327 0.32 -15.39 12.48
CA PRO A 327 0.62 -16.47 13.41
C PRO A 327 2.13 -16.75 13.57
N ILE A 328 2.90 -16.74 12.48
CA ILE A 328 4.36 -16.92 12.55
C ILE A 328 5.02 -15.75 13.26
N TYR A 329 4.53 -14.53 13.02
CA TYR A 329 4.97 -13.35 13.75
C TYR A 329 4.72 -13.50 15.27
N CYS A 330 3.51 -13.89 15.68
CA CYS A 330 3.17 -14.12 17.08
C CYS A 330 4.07 -15.20 17.70
N ILE A 331 4.31 -16.32 17.00
CA ILE A 331 5.21 -17.37 17.49
C ILE A 331 6.61 -16.81 17.76
N LYS A 332 7.19 -16.08 16.81
CA LYS A 332 8.54 -15.52 16.97
C LYS A 332 8.59 -14.49 18.09
N ARG A 333 7.64 -13.55 18.10
CA ARG A 333 7.60 -12.47 19.09
C ARG A 333 7.36 -13.00 20.50
N PHE A 334 6.43 -13.93 20.67
CA PHE A 334 6.15 -14.55 21.97
C PHE A 334 7.36 -15.37 22.47
N THR A 335 7.98 -16.17 21.60
CA THR A 335 9.17 -16.96 21.98
C THR A 335 10.34 -16.07 22.40
N ALA A 336 10.51 -14.93 21.75
CA ALA A 336 11.57 -13.97 22.10
C ALA A 336 11.27 -13.24 23.42
N ARG A 337 10.01 -12.87 23.66
CA ARG A 337 9.58 -12.14 24.85
C ARG A 337 9.51 -13.01 26.11
N PHE A 338 9.12 -14.27 25.97
CA PHE A 338 9.00 -15.23 27.07
C PHE A 338 9.84 -16.49 26.81
N PRO A 339 11.18 -16.39 26.80
CA PRO A 339 12.05 -17.51 26.44
C PRO A 339 11.95 -18.69 27.41
N GLU A 340 11.54 -18.44 28.65
CA GLU A 340 11.37 -19.46 29.70
C GLU A 340 9.99 -20.14 29.67
N MET A 341 9.03 -19.63 28.89
CA MET A 341 7.69 -20.20 28.77
C MET A 341 7.61 -21.16 27.57
N GLU A 342 7.54 -22.47 27.86
CA GLU A 342 7.31 -23.48 26.82
C GLU A 342 5.82 -23.56 26.46
N VAL A 343 5.41 -22.80 25.43
CA VAL A 343 4.08 -22.90 24.82
C VAL A 343 4.18 -23.56 23.45
N ASP A 344 3.31 -24.52 23.14
CA ASP A 344 3.26 -25.14 21.82
C ASP A 344 2.97 -24.08 20.74
N LYS A 345 3.77 -24.10 19.67
CA LYS A 345 3.58 -23.21 18.51
C LYS A 345 2.19 -23.36 17.89
N ALA A 346 1.62 -24.56 17.94
CA ALA A 346 0.24 -24.78 17.50
C ALA A 346 -0.77 -24.03 18.38
N HIS A 347 -0.51 -23.92 19.68
CA HIS A 347 -1.36 -23.16 20.59
C HIS A 347 -1.25 -21.65 20.32
N ILE A 348 -0.03 -21.12 20.13
CA ILE A 348 0.16 -19.71 19.75
C ILE A 348 -0.53 -19.40 18.42
N HIS A 349 -0.50 -20.34 17.46
CA HIS A 349 -1.21 -20.19 16.20
C HIS A 349 -2.72 -20.03 16.41
N VAL A 350 -3.35 -20.95 17.13
CA VAL A 350 -4.79 -20.89 17.44
C VAL A 350 -5.14 -19.62 18.23
N ALA A 351 -4.32 -19.24 19.20
CA ALA A 351 -4.51 -18.01 19.96
C ALA A 351 -4.46 -16.76 19.07
N SER A 352 -3.57 -16.73 18.06
CA SER A 352 -3.48 -15.60 17.13
C SER A 352 -4.69 -15.47 16.18
N GLU A 353 -5.30 -16.59 15.80
CA GLU A 353 -6.55 -16.58 15.02
C GLU A 353 -7.71 -16.05 15.87
N LEU A 354 -7.84 -16.55 17.10
CA LEU A 354 -8.86 -16.08 18.05
C LEU A 354 -8.67 -14.60 18.42
N ALA A 355 -7.43 -14.17 18.61
CA ALA A 355 -7.11 -12.77 18.86
C ALA A 355 -7.49 -11.85 17.69
N SER A 356 -7.45 -12.36 16.45
CA SER A 356 -7.90 -11.61 15.28
C SER A 356 -9.42 -11.37 15.33
N GLU A 357 -10.21 -12.38 15.74
CA GLU A 357 -11.65 -12.20 15.95
C GLU A 357 -11.96 -11.20 17.08
N ILE A 358 -11.19 -11.26 18.17
CA ILE A 358 -11.31 -10.32 19.29
C ILE A 358 -10.98 -8.90 18.84
N ALA A 359 -9.89 -8.73 18.09
CA ALA A 359 -9.48 -7.45 17.58
C ALA A 359 -10.54 -6.86 16.63
N GLU A 360 -11.11 -7.67 15.73
CA GLU A 360 -12.24 -7.26 14.88
C GLU A 360 -13.46 -6.83 15.71
N HIS A 361 -13.80 -7.58 16.77
CA HIS A 361 -14.93 -7.27 17.64
C HIS A 361 -14.80 -5.90 18.33
N TYR A 362 -13.59 -5.58 18.84
CA TYR A 362 -13.32 -4.32 19.54
C TYR A 362 -12.82 -3.19 18.63
N GLN A 363 -12.81 -3.40 17.30
CA GLN A 363 -12.27 -2.45 16.32
C GLN A 363 -10.84 -2.04 16.67
N ILE A 364 -10.00 -3.03 16.98
CA ILE A 364 -8.58 -2.88 17.26
C ILE A 364 -7.84 -3.14 15.96
N ILE A 365 -7.03 -2.18 15.51
CA ILE A 365 -6.17 -2.32 14.34
C ILE A 365 -4.70 -2.24 14.73
N GLY A 366 -3.81 -2.58 13.79
CA GLY A 366 -2.36 -2.55 13.99
C GLY A 366 -1.79 -3.87 14.50
N LEU A 367 -0.55 -4.17 14.10
CA LEU A 367 0.10 -5.46 14.33
C LEU A 367 0.35 -5.71 15.82
N THR A 368 0.90 -4.72 16.50
CA THR A 368 1.23 -4.82 17.93
C THR A 368 -0.01 -5.00 18.77
N ASN A 369 -1.09 -4.28 18.46
CA ASN A 369 -2.33 -4.44 19.23
C ASN A 369 -2.93 -5.84 19.05
N HIS A 370 -2.92 -6.38 17.83
CA HIS A 370 -3.35 -7.77 17.58
C HIS A 370 -2.46 -8.77 18.31
N TYR A 371 -1.16 -8.53 18.36
CA TYR A 371 -0.23 -9.37 19.10
C TYR A 371 -0.49 -9.33 20.60
N LEU A 372 -0.76 -8.17 21.19
CA LEU A 372 -1.15 -8.06 22.60
C LEU A 372 -2.49 -8.76 22.87
N CYS A 373 -3.45 -8.73 21.94
CA CYS A 373 -4.64 -9.57 22.04
C CYS A 373 -4.30 -11.07 21.99
N THR A 374 -3.30 -11.47 21.19
CA THR A 374 -2.81 -12.87 21.17
C THR A 374 -2.22 -13.27 22.51
N GLU A 375 -1.44 -12.39 23.13
CA GLU A 375 -0.93 -12.61 24.48
C GLU A 375 -2.07 -12.74 25.49
N MET A 376 -3.05 -11.83 25.48
CA MET A 376 -4.21 -11.94 26.37
C MET A 376 -4.86 -13.32 26.23
N VAL A 377 -5.14 -13.77 25.00
CA VAL A 377 -5.72 -15.10 24.74
C VAL A 377 -4.84 -16.24 25.25
N LEU A 378 -3.51 -16.13 25.15
CA LEU A 378 -2.60 -17.15 25.66
C LEU A 378 -2.62 -17.26 27.18
N PHE A 379 -2.82 -16.15 27.89
CA PHE A 379 -2.90 -16.12 29.35
C PHE A 379 -4.30 -16.46 29.87
N SER A 380 -5.37 -15.97 29.23
CA SER A 380 -6.74 -16.07 29.72
C SER A 380 -7.66 -17.05 28.97
N GLY A 381 -7.23 -17.58 27.82
CA GLY A 381 -8.15 -18.23 26.87
C GLY A 381 -9.12 -17.25 26.18
N ASP A 382 -10.22 -17.76 25.62
CA ASP A 382 -11.29 -16.92 25.03
C ASP A 382 -12.08 -16.20 26.12
N PHE A 383 -11.63 -14.99 26.46
CA PHE A 383 -12.17 -14.20 27.56
C PHE A 383 -13.51 -13.51 27.23
N ARG A 384 -14.05 -13.59 26.01
CA ARG A 384 -15.22 -12.80 25.57
C ARG A 384 -16.50 -13.10 26.36
N GLU A 385 -16.68 -14.33 26.82
CA GLU A 385 -17.90 -14.79 27.48
C GLU A 385 -17.74 -14.96 29.01
N GLU A 386 -16.54 -14.78 29.53
CA GLU A 386 -16.23 -15.07 30.93
C GLU A 386 -16.39 -13.84 31.83
N LYS A 387 -17.21 -13.97 32.89
CA LYS A 387 -17.53 -12.85 33.80
C LYS A 387 -16.32 -12.30 34.54
N GLN A 388 -15.30 -13.11 34.80
CA GLN A 388 -14.10 -12.69 35.52
C GLN A 388 -13.29 -11.65 34.75
N TYR A 389 -13.37 -11.66 33.41
CA TYR A 389 -12.64 -10.74 32.54
C TYR A 389 -13.46 -9.49 32.14
N GLN A 390 -14.62 -9.23 32.77
CA GLN A 390 -15.42 -8.03 32.48
C GLN A 390 -14.66 -6.69 32.59
N PRO A 391 -13.77 -6.47 33.57
CA PRO A 391 -12.98 -5.24 33.63
C PRO A 391 -12.09 -5.06 32.38
N MET A 392 -11.44 -6.14 31.93
CA MET A 392 -10.64 -6.14 30.71
C MET A 392 -11.49 -5.83 29.46
N GLN A 393 -12.67 -6.45 29.35
CA GLN A 393 -13.62 -6.20 28.25
C GLN A 393 -14.09 -4.73 28.21
N GLN A 394 -14.29 -4.11 29.38
CA GLN A 394 -14.67 -2.69 29.48
C GLN A 394 -13.54 -1.77 28.99
N LEU A 395 -12.28 -2.06 29.37
CA LEU A 395 -11.10 -1.33 28.88
C LEU A 395 -10.98 -1.41 27.36
N LEU A 396 -11.18 -2.60 26.78
CA LEU A 396 -11.16 -2.79 25.32
C LEU A 396 -12.30 -2.06 24.59
N SER A 397 -13.41 -1.79 25.27
CA SER A 397 -14.58 -1.10 24.72
C SER A 397 -14.52 0.43 24.87
N ASP A 398 -13.56 0.98 25.61
CA ASP A 398 -13.52 2.41 25.92
C ASP A 398 -13.06 3.25 24.72
N THR A 399 -14.01 3.81 23.98
CA THR A 399 -13.75 4.65 22.79
C THR A 399 -13.28 6.06 23.12
N SER A 400 -13.12 6.43 24.40
CA SER A 400 -12.61 7.74 24.81
C SER A 400 -11.08 7.86 24.72
N ILE A 401 -10.39 6.74 24.63
CA ILE A 401 -8.92 6.64 24.53
C ILE A 401 -8.51 5.93 23.24
N SER A 402 -7.23 6.04 22.87
CA SER A 402 -6.75 5.43 21.63
C SER A 402 -6.80 3.91 21.70
N GLU A 403 -6.90 3.27 20.54
CA GLU A 403 -6.93 1.81 20.44
C GLU A 403 -5.76 1.11 21.12
N HIS A 404 -4.57 1.70 21.05
CA HIS A 404 -3.37 1.17 21.67
C HIS A 404 -3.46 1.25 23.19
N GLN A 405 -3.93 2.38 23.72
CA GLN A 405 -4.13 2.57 25.15
C GLN A 405 -5.17 1.60 25.72
N ARG A 406 -6.25 1.32 24.99
CA ARG A 406 -7.25 0.30 25.39
C ARG A 406 -6.60 -1.07 25.60
N VAL A 407 -5.80 -1.49 24.61
CA VAL A 407 -5.15 -2.81 24.59
C VAL A 407 -4.05 -2.90 25.65
N GLU A 408 -3.24 -1.86 25.78
CA GLU A 408 -2.17 -1.77 26.79
C GLU A 408 -2.75 -1.82 28.21
N GLN A 409 -3.80 -1.06 28.50
CA GLN A 409 -4.45 -1.10 29.81
C GLN A 409 -5.07 -2.47 30.09
N ALA A 410 -5.70 -3.09 29.09
CA ALA A 410 -6.29 -4.42 29.22
C ALA A 410 -5.25 -5.51 29.54
N ILE A 411 -4.11 -5.52 28.84
CA ILE A 411 -3.09 -6.56 29.06
C ILE A 411 -2.37 -6.35 30.39
N ASN A 412 -2.12 -5.10 30.78
CA ASN A 412 -1.55 -4.79 32.09
C ASN A 412 -2.48 -5.22 33.22
N TRP A 413 -3.78 -4.97 33.08
CA TRP A 413 -4.77 -5.47 34.04
C TRP A 413 -4.74 -7.00 34.13
N LEU A 414 -4.60 -7.71 32.99
CA LEU A 414 -4.51 -9.16 32.98
C LEU A 414 -3.27 -9.66 33.76
N TYR A 415 -2.09 -9.11 33.48
CA TYR A 415 -0.84 -9.48 34.19
C TYR A 415 -0.89 -9.21 35.70
N GLU A 416 -1.70 -8.27 36.15
CA GLU A 416 -1.87 -7.98 37.58
C GLU A 416 -2.83 -8.95 38.29
N ASN A 417 -3.68 -9.68 37.54
CA ASN A 417 -4.82 -10.41 38.08
C ASN A 417 -4.91 -11.91 37.68
N ASP A 418 -4.03 -12.40 36.80
CA ASP A 418 -3.86 -13.80 36.38
C ASP A 418 -2.36 -14.16 36.45
#